data_AF-A0A7V6UPZ6-F1
#
_entry.id   AF-A0A7V6UPZ6-F1
#
_cell.length_a   1.000
_cell.length_b   1.000
_cell.length_c   1.000
_cell.angle_alpha   90.00
_cell.angle_beta   90.00
_cell.angle_gamma   90.00
#
_symmetry.space_group_name_H-M   'P 1'
#
loop_
_entity.id
_entity.type
_entity.pdbx_description
1 polymer ?
#
loop_
_entity_poly.entity_id
_entity_poly.type
_entity_poly.pdbx_seq_one_letter_code
_entity_poly.pdbx_strand_id
1 'polypeptide(L)'
;MKLLFQALRQHLEEQHIQVMCNGAAVNVYPSTMQLSIGVGRLAYKLYIGKPAKTEDIVDIFEYDENLKFVGIEDQFNYYISWLKSLKS
;
A
#
# COMPACT_ATOMS: atom_id res chain seq x y z
N MET A 1 -4.63 5.67 2.48
CA MET A 1 -4.91 5.85 1.05
C MET A 1 -6.22 6.60 0.94
N LYS A 2 -6.13 7.92 0.78
CA LYS A 2 -7.30 8.79 0.54
C LYS A 2 -8.09 8.19 -0.64
N LEU A 3 -9.41 8.05 -0.52
CA LEU A 3 -10.29 7.43 -1.52
C LEU A 3 -9.98 7.84 -2.98
N LEU A 4 -9.50 9.07 -3.16
CA LEU A 4 -9.07 9.62 -4.45
C LEU A 4 -7.94 8.86 -5.15
N PHE A 5 -6.86 8.48 -4.44
CA PHE A 5 -5.73 7.80 -5.10
C PHE A 5 -6.10 6.38 -5.52
N GLN A 6 -6.90 5.69 -4.71
CA GLN A 6 -7.42 4.37 -5.04
C GLN A 6 -8.37 4.43 -6.25
N ALA A 7 -9.28 5.42 -6.29
CA ALA A 7 -10.17 5.61 -7.42
C ALA A 7 -9.41 5.94 -8.72
N LEU A 8 -8.37 6.79 -8.65
CA LEU A 8 -7.50 7.06 -9.79
C LEU A 8 -6.81 5.79 -10.28
N ARG A 9 -6.22 5.01 -9.37
CA ARG A 9 -5.57 3.75 -9.72
C ARG A 9 -6.55 2.77 -10.37
N GLN A 10 -7.76 2.66 -9.86
CA GLN A 10 -8.78 1.79 -10.44
C GLN A 10 -9.09 2.19 -11.89
N HIS A 11 -9.33 3.48 -12.12
CA HIS A 11 -9.57 4.00 -13.46
C HIS A 11 -8.40 3.73 -14.43
N LEU A 12 -7.16 3.88 -13.96
CA LEU A 12 -5.96 3.62 -14.78
C LEU A 12 -5.75 2.12 -15.03
N GLU A 13 -6.00 1.26 -14.05
CA GLU A 13 -5.90 -0.20 -14.19
C GLU A 13 -6.93 -0.73 -15.22
N GLU A 14 -8.14 -0.17 -15.26
CA GLU A 14 -9.16 -0.44 -16.31
C GLU A 14 -8.66 -0.07 -17.72
N GLN A 15 -7.70 0.85 -17.83
CA GLN A 15 -7.05 1.24 -19.09
C GLN A 15 -5.71 0.52 -19.32
N HIS A 16 -5.39 -0.51 -18.52
CA HIS A 16 -4.12 -1.23 -18.54
C HIS A 16 -2.89 -0.34 -18.25
N ILE A 17 -3.07 0.73 -17.47
CA ILE A 17 -2.01 1.65 -17.05
C ILE A 17 -1.63 1.37 -15.59
N GLN A 18 -0.37 0.99 -15.35
CA GLN A 18 0.17 0.78 -14.01
C GLN A 18 0.80 2.05 -13.47
N VAL A 19 0.38 2.46 -12.26
CA VAL A 19 1.07 3.51 -11.51
C VAL A 19 2.32 2.92 -10.85
N MET A 20 3.46 3.58 -11.05
CA MET A 20 4.79 3.16 -10.59
C MET A 20 5.25 4.05 -9.44
N CYS A 21 4.55 4.00 -8.31
CA CYS A 21 4.96 4.68 -7.08
C CYS A 21 4.75 3.76 -5.88
N ASN A 22 5.37 4.07 -4.74
CA ASN A 22 5.37 3.23 -3.55
C ASN A 22 3.95 2.85 -3.10
N GLY A 23 2.97 3.74 -3.26
CA GLY A 23 1.56 3.48 -2.96
C GLY A 23 0.89 2.40 -3.81
N ALA A 24 1.53 1.96 -4.90
CA ALA A 24 1.11 0.83 -5.73
C ALA A 24 1.95 -0.44 -5.50
N ALA A 25 2.91 -0.41 -4.56
CA ALA A 25 3.71 -1.58 -4.23
C ALA A 25 2.90 -2.62 -3.45
N VAL A 26 3.14 -3.90 -3.74
CA VAL A 26 2.40 -5.05 -3.18
C VAL A 26 2.37 -5.05 -1.65
N ASN A 27 3.47 -4.66 -1.02
CA ASN A 27 3.64 -4.69 0.42
C ASN A 27 3.56 -3.31 1.08
N VAL A 28 3.13 -2.28 0.35
CA VAL A 28 2.92 -0.95 0.93
C VAL A 28 1.44 -0.74 1.18
N TYR A 29 1.06 -0.51 2.44
CA TYR A 29 -0.34 -0.28 2.80
C TYR A 29 -0.46 0.67 4.01
N PRO A 30 -1.44 1.59 4.04
CA PRO A 30 -1.67 2.45 5.19
C PRO A 30 -2.25 1.68 6.38
N SER A 31 -1.91 2.07 7.60
CA SER A 31 -2.63 1.57 8.78
C SER A 31 -4.05 2.14 8.88
N THR A 32 -4.93 1.45 9.61
CA THR A 32 -6.29 1.95 9.91
C THR A 32 -6.27 3.31 10.61
N MET A 33 -5.25 3.57 11.44
CA MET A 33 -5.03 4.87 12.09
C MET A 33 -4.55 5.94 11.12
N GLN A 34 -3.67 5.61 10.16
CA GLN A 34 -3.26 6.56 9.11
C GLN A 34 -4.40 6.93 8.16
N LEU A 35 -5.41 6.05 8.02
CA LEU A 35 -6.63 6.33 7.28
C LEU A 35 -7.55 7.32 8.00
N SER A 36 -7.53 7.36 9.34
CA SER A 36 -8.45 8.18 10.13
C SER A 36 -7.88 9.55 10.55
N ILE A 37 -6.55 9.75 10.57
CA ILE A 37 -5.93 10.93 11.22
C ILE A 37 -4.91 11.69 10.34
N GLY A 38 -5.05 11.73 9.00
CA GLY A 38 -4.08 12.52 8.21
C GLY A 38 -4.36 12.73 6.72
N VAL A 39 -3.41 13.40 6.05
CA VAL A 39 -3.44 13.71 4.61
C VAL A 39 -3.34 12.45 3.73
N GLY A 40 -3.04 11.28 4.32
CA GLY A 40 -3.01 9.98 3.66
C GLY A 40 -1.80 9.75 2.74
N ARG A 41 -0.70 10.50 2.97
CA ARG A 41 0.54 10.48 2.17
C ARG A 41 1.59 9.45 2.62
N LEU A 42 1.50 8.97 3.85
CA LEU A 42 2.42 7.99 4.40
C LEU A 42 1.75 6.62 4.53
N ALA A 43 2.52 5.56 4.31
CA ALA A 43 2.10 4.17 4.46
C ALA A 43 3.27 3.32 4.99
N TYR A 44 2.99 2.11 5.44
CA TYR A 44 4.02 1.18 5.90
C TYR A 44 4.44 0.22 4.79
N LYS A 45 5.73 -0.07 4.69
CA LYS A 45 6.21 -1.34 4.12
C LYS A 45 5.90 -2.46 5.12
N LEU A 46 5.15 -3.44 4.67
CA LEU A 46 4.68 -4.58 5.44
C LEU A 46 5.49 -5.82 5.09
N TYR A 47 5.66 -6.70 6.08
CA TYR A 47 6.35 -7.98 5.90
C TYR A 47 5.57 -9.06 6.63
N ILE A 48 5.27 -10.17 5.95
CA ILE A 48 4.55 -11.31 6.52
C ILE A 48 5.23 -11.77 7.82
N GLY A 49 4.42 -11.98 8.86
CA GLY A 49 4.86 -12.40 10.19
C GLY A 49 5.53 -11.32 11.02
N LYS A 50 5.63 -10.07 10.53
CA LYS A 50 6.22 -8.94 11.27
C LYS A 50 5.20 -7.82 11.48
N PRO A 51 5.04 -7.32 12.72
CA PRO A 51 4.27 -6.11 12.97
C PRO A 51 4.82 -4.92 12.17
N ALA A 52 3.96 -3.98 11.81
CA ALA A 52 4.37 -2.74 11.15
C ALA A 52 5.25 -1.90 12.08
N LYS A 53 6.31 -1.30 11.54
CA LYS A 53 7.27 -0.49 12.30
C LYS A 53 7.39 0.91 11.73
N THR A 54 7.63 1.90 12.60
CA THR A 54 7.82 3.30 12.21
C THR A 54 9.00 3.50 11.26
N GLU A 55 10.06 2.69 11.36
CA GLU A 55 11.23 2.70 10.46
C GLU A 55 10.88 2.30 9.01
N ASP A 56 9.76 1.61 8.81
CA ASP A 56 9.28 1.14 7.52
C ASP A 56 8.24 2.08 6.86
N ILE A 57 8.06 3.29 7.40
CA ILE A 57 7.16 4.28 6.81
C ILE A 57 7.77 4.85 5.53
N VAL A 58 6.97 4.93 4.47
CA VAL A 58 7.32 5.50 3.17
C VAL A 58 6.30 6.54 2.72
N ASP A 59 6.74 7.49 1.88
CA ASP A 59 5.84 8.34 1.11
C ASP A 59 5.27 7.53 -0.06
N ILE A 60 3.94 7.55 -0.23
CA ILE A 60 3.25 6.78 -1.26
C ILE A 60 3.51 7.29 -2.69
N PHE A 61 3.96 8.53 -2.85
CA PHE A 61 4.22 9.13 -4.17
C PHE A 61 5.69 9.07 -4.59
N GLU A 62 6.59 8.63 -3.70
CA GLU A 62 7.97 8.33 -4.07
C GLU A 62 8.05 7.05 -4.92
N TYR A 63 9.22 6.87 -5.54
CA TYR A 63 9.55 5.70 -6.34
C TYR A 63 10.74 4.97 -5.72
N ASP A 64 10.59 3.68 -5.50
CA ASP A 64 11.64 2.75 -5.06
C ASP A 64 11.68 1.58 -6.05
N GLU A 65 12.79 1.47 -6.78
CA GLU A 65 13.01 0.44 -7.81
C GLU A 65 13.03 -0.99 -7.24
N ASN A 66 13.23 -1.13 -5.93
CA ASN A 66 13.25 -2.42 -5.25
C ASN A 66 11.85 -2.92 -4.90
N LEU A 67 10.82 -2.09 -5.10
CA LEU A 67 9.43 -2.46 -4.83
C LEU A 67 8.76 -3.06 -6.06
N LYS A 68 7.93 -4.07 -5.80
CA LYS A 68 7.08 -4.67 -6.83
C LYS A 68 5.75 -3.94 -6.87
N PHE A 69 5.52 -3.15 -7.93
CA PHE A 69 4.23 -2.50 -8.20
C PHE A 69 3.22 -3.51 -8.75
N VAL A 70 1.99 -3.46 -8.26
CA VAL A 70 0.92 -4.40 -8.59
C VAL A 70 -0.44 -3.69 -8.68
N GLY A 71 -1.45 -4.43 -9.13
CA GLY A 71 -2.84 -3.97 -9.15
C GLY A 71 -3.43 -3.79 -7.75
N ILE A 72 -4.59 -3.13 -7.65
CA ILE A 72 -5.27 -2.87 -6.36
C ILE A 72 -5.59 -4.18 -5.65
N GLU A 73 -6.08 -5.19 -6.38
CA GLU A 73 -6.50 -6.47 -5.81
C GLU A 73 -5.31 -7.23 -5.19
N ASP A 74 -4.19 -7.32 -5.89
CA ASP A 74 -2.99 -7.99 -5.40
C ASP A 74 -2.42 -7.33 -4.14
N GLN A 75 -2.39 -5.99 -4.12
CA GLN A 75 -1.96 -5.22 -2.95
C GLN A 75 -2.89 -5.49 -1.76
N PHE A 76 -4.20 -5.51 -1.97
CA PHE A 76 -5.17 -5.80 -0.93
C PHE A 76 -5.05 -7.25 -0.41
N ASN A 77 -4.87 -8.22 -1.30
CA ASN A 77 -4.66 -9.62 -0.95
C ASN A 77 -3.39 -9.82 -0.10
N TYR A 78 -2.32 -9.10 -0.41
CA TYR A 78 -1.11 -9.09 0.42
C TYR A 78 -1.39 -8.53 1.81
N TYR A 79 -2.10 -7.40 1.91
CA TYR A 79 -2.47 -6.80 3.19
C TYR A 79 -3.31 -7.76 4.05
N ILE A 80 -4.30 -8.45 3.47
CA ILE A 80 -5.09 -9.46 4.18
C ILE A 80 -4.21 -10.62 4.66
N SER A 81 -3.28 -11.09 3.84
CA SER A 81 -2.32 -12.13 4.20
C SER A 81 -1.41 -11.69 5.34
N TRP A 82 -0.95 -10.45 5.31
CA TRP A 82 -0.19 -9.83 6.40
C TRP A 82 -1.01 -9.79 7.70
N LEU A 83 -2.26 -9.31 7.68
CA LEU A 83 -3.13 -9.30 8.85
C LEU A 83 -3.32 -10.69 9.46
N LYS A 84 -3.50 -11.72 8.60
CA LYS A 84 -3.62 -13.12 9.05
C LYS A 84 -2.33 -13.61 9.69
N SER A 85 -1.17 -13.25 9.14
CA SER A 85 0.14 -13.66 9.67
C SER A 85 0.48 -13.09 11.05
N LEU A 86 -0.24 -12.06 11.49
CA LEU A 86 -0.06 -11.46 12.82
C LEU A 86 -0.99 -12.07 13.88
N LYS A 87 -1.98 -12.86 13.47
CA LYS A 87 -2.86 -13.57 14.39
C LYS A 87 -2.22 -14.92 14.71
N SER A 88 -1.83 -15.09 15.97
CA SER A 88 -1.38 -16.37 16.53
C SER A 88 -2.49 -17.42 16.48
#